data_AF-A0A1K2H4H6-F1
#
_entry.id   AF-A0A1K2H4H6-F1
#
_cell.length_a   1.000
_cell.length_b   1.000
_cell.length_c   1.000
_cell.angle_alpha   90.00
_cell.angle_beta   90.00
_cell.angle_gamma   90.00
#
_symmetry.space_group_name_H-M   'P 1'
#
loop_
_entity.id
_entity.type
_entity.pdbx_description
1 polymer ?
#
loop_
_entity_poly.entity_id
_entity_poly.type
_entity_poly.pdbx_seq_one_letter_code
_entity_poly.pdbx_strand_id
1 'polypeptide(L)'
;MLSGKQKRAAMLARRQAKRDKAAIASLITATPSLRPPATVVVNKQALAPCNSYGEPEFAKRGYYQDLMFDCRDCGARQVWKAEQQQWWYEIAKGYVYSTAVRCLSCRLARRLAHGGTPKK
;
A
#
# COMPACT_ATOMS: atom_id res chain seq x y z
N MET A 1 44.02 2.44 40.59
CA MET A 1 42.63 2.81 40.98
C MET A 1 42.17 3.96 40.09
N LEU A 2 40.98 3.88 39.48
CA LEU A 2 40.45 5.01 38.69
C LEU A 2 40.00 6.14 39.63
N SER A 3 40.49 7.35 39.37
CA SER A 3 40.11 8.56 40.10
C SER A 3 38.61 8.82 39.97
N GLY A 4 37.99 9.43 40.99
CA GLY A 4 36.57 9.81 40.96
C GLY A 4 36.19 10.66 39.74
N LYS A 5 37.12 11.49 39.26
CA LYS A 5 36.96 12.26 38.00
C LYS A 5 36.85 11.34 36.78
N GLN A 6 37.69 10.30 36.71
CA GLN A 6 37.68 9.32 35.61
C GLN A 6 36.38 8.49 35.60
N LYS A 7 35.88 8.09 36.77
CA LYS A 7 34.60 7.38 36.89
C LYS A 7 33.41 8.24 36.45
N ARG A 8 33.40 9.53 36.82
CA ARG A 8 32.35 10.48 36.41
C ARG A 8 32.37 10.74 34.90
N ALA A 9 33.55 10.90 34.31
CA ALA A 9 33.70 11.06 32.86
C ALA A 9 33.18 9.83 32.09
N ALA A 10 33.52 8.61 32.54
CA ALA A 10 33.02 7.38 31.93
C ALA A 10 31.48 7.25 32.03
N MET A 11 30.89 7.67 33.15
CA MET A 11 29.43 7.66 33.32
C MET A 11 28.73 8.67 32.39
N LEU A 12 29.29 9.88 32.24
CA LEU A 12 28.77 10.88 31.30
C LEU A 12 28.88 10.42 29.85
N ALA A 13 30.01 9.83 29.44
CA ALA A 13 30.22 9.30 28.10
C ALA A 13 29.20 8.18 27.77
N ARG A 14 28.91 7.28 28.72
CA ARG A 14 27.88 6.24 28.55
C ARG A 14 26.47 6.84 28.39
N ARG A 15 26.16 7.91 29.14
CA ARG A 15 24.88 8.62 29.01
C ARG A 15 24.76 9.30 27.65
N GLN A 16 25.82 9.94 27.18
CA GLN A 16 25.84 10.58 25.86
C GLN A 16 25.64 9.54 24.75
N ALA A 17 26.40 8.44 24.77
CA ALA A 17 26.24 7.37 23.78
C ALA A 17 24.82 6.76 23.76
N LYS A 18 24.14 6.69 24.92
CA LYS A 18 22.74 6.25 24.99
C LYS A 18 21.79 7.28 24.36
N ARG A 19 22.03 8.58 24.58
CA ARG A 19 21.25 9.67 23.95
C ARG A 19 21.46 9.68 22.44
N ASP A 20 22.69 9.54 21.96
CA ASP A 20 23.01 9.54 20.53
C ASP A 20 22.38 8.33 19.83
N LYS A 21 22.46 7.13 20.43
CA LYS A 21 21.76 5.93 19.93
C LYS A 21 20.24 6.13 19.88
N ALA A 22 19.65 6.74 20.90
CA ALA A 22 18.21 7.02 20.93
C ALA A 22 17.82 8.07 19.88
N ALA A 23 18.65 9.11 19.67
CA ALA A 23 18.43 10.11 18.63
C ALA A 23 18.49 9.49 17.23
N ILE A 24 19.48 8.65 16.95
CA ILE A 24 19.60 7.91 15.68
C ILE A 24 18.38 6.98 15.48
N ALA A 25 17.98 6.23 16.51
CA ALA A 25 16.80 5.37 16.43
C ALA A 25 15.51 6.17 16.16
N SER A 26 15.37 7.36 16.75
CA SER A 26 14.24 8.25 16.49
C SER A 26 14.20 8.73 15.04
N LEU A 27 15.34 8.98 14.41
CA LEU A 27 15.42 9.39 13.01
C LEU A 27 15.00 8.25 12.06
N ILE A 28 15.40 7.01 12.37
CA ILE A 28 14.99 5.82 11.60
C ILE A 28 13.47 5.61 11.68
N THR A 29 12.86 5.75 12.86
CA THR A 29 11.40 5.65 13.03
C THR A 29 10.65 6.80 12.35
N ALA A 30 11.26 8.00 12.31
CA ALA A 30 10.66 9.19 11.71
C ALA A 30 10.91 9.30 10.20
N THR A 31 11.62 8.35 9.58
CA THR A 31 11.86 8.41 8.13
C THR A 31 10.52 8.19 7.42
N PRO A 32 9.95 9.20 6.72
CA PRO A 32 8.74 8.97 5.97
C PRO A 32 9.08 7.93 4.90
N SER A 33 8.29 6.85 4.87
CA SER A 33 8.29 5.92 3.75
C SER A 33 8.24 6.75 2.46
N LEU A 34 9.33 6.73 1.69
CA LEU A 34 9.43 7.39 0.39
C LEU A 34 8.47 6.65 -0.53
N ARG A 35 7.19 7.01 -0.44
CA ARG A 35 6.14 6.44 -1.26
C ARG A 35 6.47 6.75 -2.72
N PRO A 36 6.40 5.76 -3.61
CA PRO A 36 6.50 6.02 -5.03
C PRO A 36 5.42 7.03 -5.46
N PRO A 37 5.72 7.92 -6.42
CA PRO A 37 4.70 8.77 -7.03
C PRO A 37 3.57 7.89 -7.61
N ALA A 38 2.34 8.42 -7.63
CA ALA A 38 1.11 7.71 -8.03
C ALA A 38 0.70 6.53 -7.11
N THR A 39 0.82 6.71 -5.80
CA THR A 39 0.31 5.75 -4.80
C THR A 39 -0.79 6.34 -3.93
N VAL A 40 -1.75 5.50 -3.54
CA VAL A 40 -2.91 5.88 -2.72
C VAL A 40 -2.97 5.01 -1.47
N VAL A 41 -3.18 5.60 -0.30
CA VAL A 41 -3.21 4.87 0.98
C VAL A 41 -4.42 3.94 1.04
N VAL A 42 -4.21 2.71 1.52
CA VAL A 42 -5.28 1.72 1.72
C VAL A 42 -5.97 1.96 3.05
N ASN A 43 -7.29 2.10 3.03
CA ASN A 43 -8.10 2.03 4.23
C ASN A 43 -8.58 0.58 4.45
N LYS A 44 -7.85 -0.18 5.29
CA LYS A 44 -8.17 -1.59 5.57
C LYS A 44 -9.57 -1.80 6.14
N GLN A 45 -10.10 -0.85 6.91
CA GLN A 45 -11.44 -0.93 7.50
C GLN A 45 -12.55 -0.75 6.45
N ALA A 46 -12.24 -0.11 5.33
CA ALA A 46 -13.17 0.07 4.23
C ALA A 46 -13.19 -1.13 3.27
N LEU A 47 -12.30 -2.12 3.40
CA LEU A 47 -12.30 -3.29 2.52
C LEU A 47 -13.52 -4.18 2.79
N ALA A 48 -14.01 -4.84 1.74
CA ALA A 48 -15.04 -5.86 1.91
C ALA A 48 -14.50 -7.03 2.77
N PRO A 49 -15.32 -7.62 3.66
CA PRO A 49 -14.92 -8.81 4.39
C PRO A 49 -14.49 -9.92 3.43
N CYS A 50 -13.32 -10.49 3.64
CA CYS A 50 -12.83 -11.61 2.85
C CYS A 50 -12.56 -12.80 3.79
N ASN A 51 -13.17 -13.95 3.51
CA ASN A 51 -12.98 -15.18 4.28
C ASN A 51 -11.73 -15.97 3.84
N SER A 52 -10.82 -15.34 3.08
CA SER A 52 -9.58 -15.97 2.68
C SER A 52 -8.57 -15.92 3.82
N TYR A 53 -7.74 -16.96 3.95
CA TYR A 53 -6.71 -17.06 4.97
C TYR A 53 -5.54 -16.06 4.82
N GLY A 54 -5.51 -15.24 3.76
CA GLY A 54 -4.42 -14.30 3.49
C GLY A 54 -4.88 -12.84 3.40
N GLU A 55 -3.99 -11.93 3.79
CA GLU A 55 -4.12 -10.51 3.49
C GLU A 55 -3.56 -10.23 2.07
N PRO A 56 -4.30 -9.50 1.21
CA PRO A 56 -3.83 -9.16 -0.14
C PRO A 56 -2.58 -8.27 -0.08
N GLU A 57 -1.72 -8.39 -1.09
CA GLU A 57 -0.40 -7.74 -1.09
C GLU A 57 -0.49 -6.21 -0.95
N PHE A 58 -1.45 -5.56 -1.62
CA PHE A 58 -1.64 -4.11 -1.48
C PHE A 58 -2.00 -3.69 -0.05
N ALA A 59 -2.73 -4.52 0.70
CA ALA A 59 -3.12 -4.22 2.08
C ALA A 59 -1.94 -4.46 3.05
N LYS A 60 -1.13 -5.50 2.81
CA LYS A 60 0.14 -5.70 3.52
C LYS A 60 1.08 -4.50 3.33
N ARG A 61 1.21 -4.05 2.08
CA ARG A 61 2.02 -2.89 1.69
C ARG A 61 1.45 -1.57 2.19
N GLY A 62 0.13 -1.47 2.35
CA GLY A 62 -0.58 -0.30 2.86
C GLY A 62 -0.89 0.79 1.82
N TYR A 63 -0.63 0.54 0.53
CA TYR A 63 -0.95 1.47 -0.55
C TYR A 63 -1.24 0.74 -1.87
N TYR A 64 -2.14 1.33 -2.67
CA TYR A 64 -2.35 1.01 -4.08
C TYR A 64 -1.27 1.68 -4.93
N GLN A 65 -0.92 1.05 -6.04
CA GLN A 65 0.02 1.55 -7.04
C GLN A 65 -0.56 1.30 -8.43
N ASP A 66 -0.21 2.11 -9.41
CA ASP A 66 -0.64 1.88 -10.79
C ASP A 66 -0.20 0.49 -11.29
N LEU A 67 -1.14 -0.28 -11.82
CA LEU A 67 -0.90 -1.63 -12.34
C LEU A 67 -1.17 -1.69 -13.83
N MET A 68 -0.17 -2.09 -14.61
CA MET A 68 -0.37 -2.31 -16.05
C MET A 68 -1.15 -3.60 -16.28
N PHE A 69 -2.05 -3.59 -17.26
CA PHE A 69 -2.74 -4.79 -17.72
C PHE A 69 -3.06 -4.68 -19.21
N ASP A 70 -3.12 -5.81 -19.88
CA ASP A 70 -3.57 -5.89 -21.26
C ASP A 70 -5.05 -6.28 -21.29
N CYS A 71 -5.87 -5.55 -22.04
CA CYS A 71 -7.29 -5.85 -22.15
C CYS A 71 -7.48 -7.21 -22.82
N ARG A 72 -8.16 -8.14 -22.14
CA ARG A 72 -8.36 -9.50 -22.67
C ARG A 72 -9.21 -9.58 -23.94
N ASP A 73 -10.01 -8.55 -24.24
CA ASP A 73 -10.90 -8.55 -25.41
C ASP A 73 -10.23 -7.86 -26.62
N CYS A 74 -9.55 -6.72 -26.43
CA CYS A 74 -8.97 -5.94 -27.54
C CYS A 74 -7.43 -5.87 -27.55
N GLY A 75 -6.75 -6.45 -26.57
CA GLY A 75 -5.28 -6.43 -26.45
C GLY A 75 -4.67 -5.09 -26.06
N ALA A 76 -5.47 -4.02 -25.93
CA ALA A 76 -4.94 -2.70 -25.60
C ALA A 76 -4.29 -2.67 -24.20
N ARG A 77 -3.05 -2.19 -24.14
CA ARG A 77 -2.31 -1.96 -22.90
C ARG A 77 -2.92 -0.78 -22.14
N GLN A 78 -3.23 -1.01 -20.88
CA GLN A 78 -3.89 -0.05 -20.01
C GLN A 78 -3.23 -0.01 -18.64
N VAL A 79 -3.54 1.04 -17.89
CA VAL A 79 -3.11 1.22 -16.51
C VAL A 79 -4.34 1.24 -15.61
N TRP A 80 -4.38 0.33 -14.65
CA TRP A 80 -5.33 0.36 -13.55
C TRP A 80 -4.78 1.26 -12.46
N LYS A 81 -5.27 2.49 -12.44
CA LYS A 81 -4.73 3.54 -11.57
C LYS A 81 -4.98 3.22 -10.09
N ALA A 82 -4.09 3.68 -9.22
CA ALA A 82 -4.23 3.53 -7.77
C ALA A 82 -5.58 4.08 -7.25
N GLU A 83 -6.05 5.21 -7.78
CA GLU A 83 -7.36 5.80 -7.43
C GLU A 83 -8.53 4.90 -7.85
N GLN A 84 -8.43 4.26 -9.01
CA GLN A 84 -9.45 3.33 -9.49
C GLN A 84 -9.49 2.05 -8.66
N GLN A 85 -8.34 1.61 -8.16
CA GLN A 85 -8.24 0.49 -7.22
C GLN A 85 -8.90 0.86 -5.88
N GLN A 86 -8.59 2.04 -5.33
CA GLN A 86 -9.21 2.52 -4.10
C GLN A 86 -10.74 2.54 -4.22
N TRP A 87 -11.27 3.17 -5.28
CA TRP A 87 -12.71 3.18 -5.51
C TRP A 87 -13.29 1.76 -5.61
N TRP A 88 -12.62 0.86 -6.33
CA TRP A 88 -13.10 -0.50 -6.53
C TRP A 88 -13.18 -1.30 -5.21
N TYR A 89 -12.12 -1.31 -4.42
CA TYR A 89 -12.06 -2.13 -3.21
C TYR A 89 -12.78 -1.49 -2.02
N GLU A 90 -12.69 -0.16 -1.86
CA GLU A 90 -13.19 0.51 -0.66
C GLU A 90 -14.62 1.01 -0.81
N ILE A 91 -15.02 1.47 -2.00
CA ILE A 91 -16.33 2.05 -2.26
C ILE A 91 -17.26 1.02 -2.92
N ALA A 92 -16.83 0.45 -4.04
CA ALA A 92 -17.63 -0.55 -4.77
C ALA A 92 -17.62 -1.94 -4.12
N LYS A 93 -16.83 -2.14 -3.06
CA LYS A 93 -16.68 -3.40 -2.31
C LYS A 93 -16.33 -4.60 -3.21
N GLY A 94 -15.51 -4.35 -4.23
CA GLY A 94 -14.98 -5.39 -5.09
C GLY A 94 -14.18 -6.42 -4.30
N TYR A 95 -14.19 -7.66 -4.79
CA TYR A 95 -13.44 -8.75 -4.15
C TYR A 95 -11.94 -8.42 -4.13
N VAL A 96 -11.28 -8.56 -2.98
CA VAL A 96 -9.92 -8.08 -2.76
C VAL A 96 -8.83 -8.79 -3.59
N TYR A 97 -9.14 -9.93 -4.22
CA TYR A 97 -8.23 -10.60 -5.17
C TYR A 97 -8.64 -10.40 -6.65
N SER A 98 -9.66 -9.59 -6.92
CA SER A 98 -10.04 -9.26 -8.29
C SER A 98 -9.13 -8.20 -8.90
N THR A 99 -8.88 -8.27 -10.21
CA THR A 99 -8.04 -7.30 -10.92
C THR A 99 -8.73 -6.72 -12.16
N ALA A 100 -8.24 -5.58 -12.65
CA ALA A 100 -8.67 -5.06 -13.94
C ALA A 100 -8.16 -5.94 -15.08
N VAL A 101 -9.10 -6.50 -15.86
CA VAL A 101 -8.80 -7.37 -17.02
C VAL A 101 -9.34 -6.81 -18.35
N ARG A 102 -10.01 -5.66 -18.30
CA ARG A 102 -10.67 -5.03 -19.45
C ARG A 102 -10.59 -3.52 -19.40
N CYS A 103 -10.38 -2.91 -20.56
CA CYS A 103 -10.46 -1.47 -20.73
C CYS A 103 -11.91 -0.96 -20.60
N LEU A 104 -12.07 0.36 -20.45
CA LEU A 104 -13.38 0.99 -20.31
C LEU A 104 -14.28 0.74 -21.53
N SER A 105 -13.75 0.88 -22.75
CA SER A 105 -14.52 0.68 -23.98
C SER A 105 -15.08 -0.74 -24.08
N CYS A 106 -14.27 -1.77 -23.84
CA CYS A 106 -14.73 -3.16 -23.83
C CYS A 106 -15.74 -3.43 -22.70
N ARG A 107 -15.59 -2.82 -21.52
CA ARG A 107 -16.59 -2.93 -20.44
C ARG A 107 -17.93 -2.31 -20.83
N LEU A 108 -17.92 -1.17 -21.53
CA LEU A 108 -19.13 -0.50 -22.00
C LEU A 108 -19.81 -1.30 -23.13
N ALA A 109 -19.05 -1.71 -24.13
CA ALA A 109 -19.56 -2.54 -25.23
C ALA A 109 -20.23 -3.82 -24.70
N ARG A 110 -19.63 -4.47 -23.70
CA ARG A 110 -20.21 -5.67 -23.10
C ARG A 110 -21.49 -5.40 -22.30
N ARG A 111 -21.58 -4.25 -21.61
CA ARG A 111 -22.81 -3.83 -20.93
C ARG A 111 -23.94 -3.59 -21.92
N LEU A 112 -23.65 -2.92 -23.04
CA LEU A 112 -24.61 -2.68 -24.12
C LEU A 112 -25.07 -3.99 -24.77
N ALA A 113 -24.13 -4.90 -25.07
CA ALA A 113 -24.44 -6.20 -25.69
C ALA A 113 -25.31 -7.12 -24.81
N HIS A 114 -25.29 -6.95 -23.48
CA HIS A 114 -26.13 -7.73 -22.57
C HIS A 114 -27.37 -6.97 -22.08
N GLY A 115 -27.72 -5.83 -22.69
CA GLY A 115 -28.88 -5.03 -22.27
C GLY A 115 -28.83 -4.61 -20.80
N GLY A 116 -27.63 -4.47 -20.22
CA GLY A 116 -27.44 -4.19 -18.79
C GLY A 116 -27.63 -5.38 -17.85
N THR A 117 -28.02 -6.56 -18.33
CA THR A 117 -28.11 -7.76 -17.48
C THR A 117 -26.71 -8.35 -17.24
N PRO A 118 -26.25 -8.50 -15.98
CA PRO A 118 -25.01 -9.20 -15.72
C PRO A 118 -25.18 -10.68 -16.09
N LYS A 119 -24.30 -11.19 -16.97
CA LYS A 119 -24.18 -12.65 -17.20
C LYS A 119 -23.89 -13.31 -15.85
N LYS A 120 -24.79 -14.21 -15.41
CA LYS A 120 -24.58 -15.09 -14.25
C LYS A 120 -23.32 -15.93 -14.42
#